data_AF-A0A6P1ELU2-F1
#
_entry.id   AF-A0A6P1ELU2-F1
#
_cell.length_a   1.000
_cell.length_b   1.000
_cell.length_c   1.000
_cell.angle_alpha   90.00
_cell.angle_beta   90.00
_cell.angle_gamma   90.00
#
_symmetry.space_group_name_H-M   'P 1'
#
loop_
_entity.id
_entity.type
_entity.pdbx_description
1 polymer ?
#
loop_
_entity_poly.entity_id
_entity_poly.type
_entity_poly.pdbx_seq_one_letter_code
_entity_poly.pdbx_strand_id
1 'polypeptide(L)'
;MKASTLPVEHSFPTGTHGTTLVLMVCAGWLWAGLYASPYSATPTELSAATGRTATVRGRQLRIGAGHYSLSQKSLQAARRWLDRQGVTVRDQTLKETA
;
A
#
# COMPACT_ATOMS: atom_id res chain seq x y z
N MET A 1 -11.59 -15.35 -16.83
CA MET A 1 -10.76 -14.47 -15.97
C MET A 1 -9.68 -15.33 -15.33
N LYS A 2 -8.39 -15.05 -15.54
CA LYS A 2 -7.34 -15.79 -14.81
C LYS A 2 -7.43 -15.36 -13.34
N ALA A 3 -7.69 -16.30 -12.45
CA ALA A 3 -7.54 -16.06 -11.02
C ALA A 3 -6.06 -15.79 -10.75
N SER A 4 -5.72 -14.60 -10.26
CA SER A 4 -4.38 -14.32 -9.77
C SER A 4 -4.08 -15.33 -8.65
N THR A 5 -3.00 -16.10 -8.77
CA THR A 5 -2.48 -16.94 -7.67
C THR A 5 -2.04 -15.99 -6.57
N LEU A 6 -2.81 -15.94 -5.49
CA LEU A 6 -2.50 -15.16 -4.30
C LEU A 6 -1.58 -15.99 -3.40
N PRO A 7 -0.65 -15.35 -2.65
CA PRO A 7 -0.47 -13.90 -2.55
C PRO A 7 0.25 -13.29 -3.76
N VAL A 8 -0.02 -12.02 -4.04
CA VAL A 8 0.74 -11.20 -4.99
C VAL A 8 1.37 -10.02 -4.28
N GLU A 9 2.63 -9.73 -4.58
CA GLU A 9 3.38 -8.66 -3.93
C GLU A 9 3.97 -7.66 -4.92
N HIS A 10 4.19 -6.44 -4.46
CA HIS A 10 4.91 -5.42 -5.21
C HIS A 10 5.55 -4.38 -4.29
N SER A 11 6.69 -3.88 -4.73
CA SER A 11 7.49 -2.90 -4.00
C SER A 11 7.42 -1.53 -4.64
N PHE A 12 7.26 -0.50 -3.82
CA PHE A 12 7.17 0.89 -4.23
C PHE A 12 8.24 1.71 -3.49
N PRO A 13 9.10 2.45 -4.19
CA PRO A 13 9.99 3.40 -3.52
C PRO A 13 9.14 4.47 -2.85
N THR A 14 9.38 4.79 -1.58
CA THR A 14 8.57 5.83 -0.90
C THR A 14 8.94 7.23 -1.38
N GLY A 15 10.15 7.40 -1.91
CA GLY A 15 10.73 8.71 -2.23
C GLY A 15 11.32 9.43 -1.00
N THR A 16 11.50 8.72 0.11
CA THR A 16 12.11 9.27 1.34
C THR A 16 13.23 8.34 1.83
N HIS A 17 14.45 8.88 1.93
CA HIS A 17 15.62 8.23 2.54
C HIS A 17 15.90 6.79 2.06
N GLY A 18 15.62 6.46 0.80
CA GLY A 18 15.85 5.12 0.25
C GLY A 18 14.88 4.03 0.74
N THR A 19 13.88 4.39 1.55
CA THR A 19 12.90 3.45 2.09
C THR A 19 11.95 2.92 1.01
N THR A 20 11.49 1.69 1.20
CA THR A 20 10.63 0.97 0.25
C THR A 20 9.41 0.43 0.95
N LEU A 21 8.23 0.69 0.39
CA LEU A 21 6.97 0.09 0.84
C LEU A 21 6.71 -1.17 0.01
N VAL A 22 6.59 -2.31 0.68
CA VAL A 22 6.14 -3.56 0.08
C VAL A 22 4.67 -3.78 0.44
N LEU A 23 3.85 -4.03 -0.58
CA LEU A 23 2.45 -4.38 -0.42
C LEU A 23 2.24 -5.82 -0.87
N MET A 24 1.45 -6.58 -0.10
CA MET A 24 1.06 -7.93 -0.46
C MET A 24 -0.46 -8.08 -0.34
N VAL A 25 -1.08 -8.56 -1.42
CA VAL A 25 -2.51 -8.86 -1.48
C VAL A 25 -2.71 -10.35 -1.32
N CYS A 26 -3.47 -10.72 -0.30
CA CYS A 26 -3.82 -12.11 0.01
C CYS A 26 -5.30 -12.38 -0.31
N ALA A 27 -5.72 -13.65 -0.17
CA ALA A 27 -7.09 -14.10 -0.47
C ALA A 27 -8.19 -13.22 0.14
N GLY A 28 -8.01 -12.74 1.38
CA GLY A 28 -9.01 -11.92 2.07
C GLY A 28 -8.44 -10.82 2.95
N TRP A 29 -7.16 -10.50 2.82
CA TRP A 29 -6.49 -9.52 3.68
C TRP A 29 -5.33 -8.85 2.93
N LEU A 30 -4.85 -7.76 3.51
CA LEU A 30 -3.72 -6.98 2.98
C LEU A 30 -2.61 -6.93 4.01
N TRP A 31 -1.38 -6.99 3.51
CA TRP A 31 -0.18 -6.77 4.30
C TRP A 31 0.62 -5.61 3.70
N ALA A 32 1.23 -4.82 4.57
CA ALA A 32 2.14 -3.75 4.20
C ALA A 32 3.36 -3.77 5.11
N GLY A 33 4.53 -3.61 4.51
CA GLY A 33 5.80 -3.51 5.23
C GLY A 33 6.65 -2.37 4.68
N LEU A 34 7.12 -1.51 5.56
CA LEU A 34 8.11 -0.48 5.23
C LEU A 34 9.49 -1.02 5.54
N TYR A 35 10.39 -0.94 4.57
CA TYR A 35 11.78 -1.38 4.68
C TYR A 35 12.71 -0.18 4.61
N ALA A 36 13.78 -0.21 5.40
CA ALA A 36 14.80 0.84 5.41
C ALA A 36 15.49 1.00 4.06
N SER A 37 15.61 -0.10 3.29
CA SER A 37 16.15 -0.15 1.94
C SER A 37 15.55 -1.33 1.17
N PRO A 38 15.62 -1.36 -0.17
CA PRO A 38 15.15 -2.49 -0.97
C PRO A 38 15.93 -3.80 -0.72
N TYR A 39 17.08 -3.74 -0.05
CA TYR A 39 17.91 -4.90 0.30
C TYR A 39 17.72 -5.36 1.76
N SER A 40 16.86 -4.68 2.51
CA SER A 40 16.61 -5.01 3.92
C SER A 40 15.80 -6.31 4.02
N ALA A 41 16.22 -7.23 4.89
CA ALA A 41 15.52 -8.50 5.10
C ALA A 41 14.28 -8.37 6.00
N THR A 42 14.23 -7.34 6.85
CA THR A 42 13.16 -7.15 7.83
C THR A 42 12.51 -5.77 7.68
N PRO A 43 11.17 -5.68 7.75
CA PRO A 43 10.49 -4.40 7.74
C PRO A 43 10.74 -3.64 9.06
N THR A 44 10.91 -2.33 8.97
CA THR A 44 10.97 -1.42 10.11
C THR A 44 9.57 -1.10 10.66
N GLU A 45 8.55 -1.13 9.80
CA GLU A 45 7.15 -0.98 10.19
C GLU A 45 6.30 -1.98 9.42
N LEU A 46 5.25 -2.49 10.05
CA LEU A 46 4.38 -3.51 9.48
C LEU A 46 2.93 -3.25 9.88
N SER A 47 2.02 -3.41 8.93
CA SER A 47 0.59 -3.44 9.22
C SER A 47 -0.13 -4.47 8.37
N ALA A 48 -1.29 -4.88 8.85
CA ALA A 48 -2.22 -5.71 8.11
C ALA A 48 -3.63 -5.13 8.21
N ALA A 49 -4.43 -5.33 7.16
CA ALA A 49 -5.84 -4.99 7.14
C ALA A 49 -6.65 -6.27 6.91
N THR A 50 -7.73 -6.42 7.67
CA THR A 50 -8.77 -7.38 7.33
C THR A 50 -9.51 -6.89 6.08
N GLY A 51 -9.77 -7.78 5.13
CA GLY A 51 -10.34 -7.43 3.85
C GLY A 51 -9.35 -6.78 2.87
N ARG A 52 -9.83 -6.49 1.66
CA ARG A 52 -9.06 -5.84 0.59
C ARG A 52 -9.45 -4.37 0.48
N THR A 53 -9.15 -3.60 1.51
CA THR A 53 -9.42 -2.14 1.51
C THR A 53 -8.18 -1.36 1.88
N ALA A 54 -7.95 -0.26 1.15
CA ALA A 54 -6.90 0.70 1.42
C ALA A 54 -7.50 2.10 1.41
N THR A 55 -6.90 3.03 2.13
CA THR A 55 -7.33 4.44 2.12
C THR A 55 -6.17 5.34 1.71
N VAL A 56 -6.45 6.32 0.88
CA VAL A 56 -5.51 7.38 0.51
C VAL A 56 -5.98 8.69 1.13
N ARG A 57 -5.07 9.39 1.81
CA ARG A 57 -5.29 10.75 2.31
C ARG A 57 -4.06 11.59 2.02
N GLY A 58 -4.18 12.58 1.13
CA GLY A 58 -3.05 13.39 0.70
C GLY A 58 -1.93 12.53 0.11
N ARG A 59 -0.74 12.54 0.74
CA ARG A 59 0.42 11.73 0.33
C ARG A 59 0.58 10.41 1.11
N GLN A 60 -0.41 10.02 1.90
CA GLN A 60 -0.36 8.80 2.71
C GLN A 60 -1.27 7.71 2.17
N LEU A 61 -0.72 6.49 2.12
CA LEU A 61 -1.48 5.25 1.94
C LEU A 61 -1.68 4.59 3.32
N ARG A 62 -2.92 4.27 3.65
CA ARG A 62 -3.31 3.64 4.92
C ARG A 62 -3.79 2.21 4.67
N ILE A 63 -3.19 1.26 5.38
CA ILE A 63 -3.52 -0.17 5.35
C ILE A 63 -3.70 -0.63 6.79
N GLY A 64 -4.93 -0.95 7.19
CA GLY A 64 -5.24 -1.26 8.59
C GLY A 64 -4.85 -0.08 9.49
N ALA A 65 -4.02 -0.35 10.50
CA ALA A 65 -3.46 0.68 11.38
C ALA A 65 -2.18 1.36 10.83
N GLY A 66 -1.62 0.89 9.72
CA GLY A 66 -0.37 1.41 9.14
C GLY A 66 -0.58 2.62 8.25
N HIS A 67 0.34 3.59 8.33
CA HIS A 67 0.28 4.86 7.65
C HIS A 67 1.60 5.11 6.90
N TYR A 68 1.58 5.01 5.57
CA TYR A 68 2.79 5.05 4.75
C TYR A 68 2.84 6.30 3.89
N SER A 69 3.81 7.18 4.17
CA SER A 69 4.08 8.36 3.36
C SER A 69 4.77 7.99 2.06
N LEU A 70 4.23 8.47 0.94
CA LEU A 70 4.73 8.19 -0.40
C LEU A 70 4.95 9.49 -1.19
N SER A 71 5.84 9.45 -2.17
CA SER A 71 5.87 10.42 -3.26
C SER A 71 4.57 10.34 -4.05
N GLN A 72 4.15 11.43 -4.69
CA GLN A 72 2.91 11.45 -5.47
C GLN A 72 2.94 10.39 -6.59
N LYS A 73 4.07 10.21 -7.26
CA LYS A 73 4.27 9.20 -8.29
C LYS A 73 4.13 7.78 -7.72
N SER A 74 4.77 7.51 -6.59
CA SER A 74 4.70 6.20 -5.94
C SER A 74 3.31 5.89 -5.40
N LEU A 75 2.61 6.89 -4.86
CA LEU A 75 1.24 6.75 -4.39
C LEU A 75 0.29 6.42 -5.54
N GLN A 76 0.41 7.12 -6.68
CA GLN A 76 -0.38 6.81 -7.87
C GLN A 76 -0.09 5.41 -8.41
N ALA A 77 1.18 4.99 -8.43
CA ALA A 77 1.57 3.65 -8.84
C ALA A 77 0.99 2.58 -7.89
N ALA A 78 1.09 2.80 -6.58
CA ALA A 78 0.54 1.90 -5.56
C ALA A 78 -0.97 1.78 -5.68
N ARG A 79 -1.69 2.90 -5.83
CA ARG A 79 -3.15 2.91 -6.05
C ARG A 79 -3.54 2.09 -7.28
N ARG A 80 -2.92 2.35 -8.43
CA ARG A 80 -3.21 1.62 -9.68
C ARG A 80 -2.90 0.13 -9.56
N TRP A 81 -1.85 -0.23 -8.84
CA TRP A 81 -1.53 -1.63 -8.60
C TRP A 81 -2.56 -2.30 -7.69
N LEU A 82 -2.95 -1.67 -6.59
CA LEU A 82 -3.98 -2.15 -5.67
C LEU A 82 -5.33 -2.33 -6.37
N ASP A 83 -5.75 -1.34 -7.15
CA ASP A 83 -6.99 -1.42 -7.96
C ASP A 83 -6.96 -2.63 -8.90
N ARG A 84 -5.81 -2.89 -9.56
CA ARG A 84 -5.62 -4.07 -10.42
C ARG A 84 -5.67 -5.41 -9.67
N GLN A 85 -5.35 -5.45 -8.38
CA GLN A 85 -5.46 -6.65 -7.55
C GLN A 85 -6.86 -6.83 -6.91
N GLY A 86 -7.82 -5.96 -7.26
CA GLY A 86 -9.17 -5.98 -6.71
C GLY A 86 -9.23 -5.46 -5.27
N VAL A 87 -8.32 -4.57 -4.89
CA VAL A 87 -8.36 -3.84 -3.62
C VAL A 87 -9.19 -2.59 -3.79
N THR A 88 -10.16 -2.37 -2.90
CA THR A 88 -10.95 -1.14 -2.87
C THR A 88 -10.12 -0.02 -2.25
N VAL A 89 -9.66 0.91 -3.08
CA VAL A 89 -8.93 2.11 -2.63
C VAL A 89 -9.90 3.29 -2.45
N ARG A 90 -10.05 3.76 -1.21
CA ARG A 90 -10.90 4.91 -0.88
C ARG A 90 -10.07 6.19 -0.82
N ASP A 91 -10.51 7.23 -1.51
CA ASP A 91 -9.88 8.56 -1.43
C ASP A 91 -10.60 9.41 -0.38
N GLN A 92 -9.91 9.76 0.71
CA GLN A 92 -10.44 10.61 1.77
C GLN A 92 -10.09 12.09 1.59
N THR A 93 -9.43 12.47 0.50
CA THR A 93 -8.98 13.84 0.26
C THR A 93 -10.14 14.81 -0.01
N LEU A 94 -11.37 14.32 -0.15
CA LEU A 94 -12.57 15.10 -0.52
C LEU A 94 -13.55 15.39 0.64
N LYS A 95 -13.21 15.08 1.91
CA LYS A 95 -14.15 15.23 3.04
C LYS A 95 -13.92 16.43 3.96
N GLU A 96 -13.09 17.41 3.59
CA GLU A 96 -12.84 18.63 4.38
C GLU A 96 -13.27 19.91 3.63
N THR A 97 -14.45 19.89 3.01
CA THR A 97 -15.20 21.10 2.63
C THR A 97 -16.68 20.89 2.98
N ALA A 98 -17.02 21.14 4.24
CA ALA A 98 -18.38 21.37 4.72
C ALA A 98 -18.31 22.34 5.89
#